data_AF-A0A812T3N9-F1
#
_entry.id   AF-A0A812T3N9-F1
#
_cell.length_a   1.000
_cell.length_b   1.000
_cell.length_c   1.000
_cell.angle_alpha   90.00
_cell.angle_beta   90.00
_cell.angle_gamma   90.00
#
_symmetry.space_group_name_H-M   'P 1'
#
loop_
_entity.id
_entity.type
_entity.pdbx_description
1 polymer ?
#
loop_
_entity_poly.entity_id
_entity_poly.type
_entity_poly.pdbx_seq_one_letter_code
_entity_poly.pdbx_strand_id
1 'polypeptide(L)'
;MSKLDGKSFQRLVSAWRYNSFGHHKEDGLVLYNRISMCAHSCDPTCCWSYGDEDAFVLRSRMALDKGDELTISYLQDEDLLKSTAVRQQKLQNWKFTCMCPRCSLKVDFGRGIRCQRCRVGILYPQASNTSFELCRVCGSSPPLEDIAMLLHMEEEYVQRVDSLDKKDLEDVQQVYQAALDIFENHWILYVMDTILWEGHRQKNVMDAMEHQRRRIDFHQHYYFRPTFILAWCHEELGDCMMAQFPTRKWHIVQEFQRAYQMLAVLCGSTHQYTASPYNKLWQVSNGNSTPATNNGTADSAAPEAGKQAS
;
A
#
# COMPACT_ATOMS: atom_id res chain seq x y z
N MET A 1 -18.47 -4.65 42.92
CA MET A 1 -18.49 -4.82 41.44
C MET A 1 -19.72 -5.62 41.07
N SER A 2 -20.66 -5.01 40.33
CA SER A 2 -21.80 -5.75 39.76
C SER A 2 -21.26 -6.86 38.86
N LYS A 3 -21.71 -8.11 39.04
CA LYS A 3 -21.35 -9.20 38.13
C LYS A 3 -21.81 -8.81 36.73
N LEU A 4 -20.88 -8.76 35.79
CA LEU A 4 -21.18 -8.54 34.38
C LEU A 4 -21.98 -9.75 33.88
N ASP A 5 -23.20 -9.53 33.38
CA ASP A 5 -24.00 -10.62 32.81
C ASP A 5 -23.46 -11.05 31.43
N GLY A 6 -23.80 -12.26 31.01
CA GLY A 6 -23.28 -12.83 29.76
C GLY A 6 -23.62 -12.01 28.51
N LYS A 7 -24.80 -11.36 28.46
CA LYS A 7 -25.19 -10.54 27.29
C LYS A 7 -24.39 -9.25 27.26
N SER A 8 -24.21 -8.60 28.40
CA SER A 8 -23.38 -7.40 28.52
C SER A 8 -21.92 -7.69 28.16
N PHE A 9 -21.38 -8.85 28.59
CA PHE A 9 -20.04 -9.27 28.21
C PHE A 9 -19.90 -9.49 26.71
N GLN A 10 -20.83 -10.23 26.09
CA GLN A 10 -20.82 -10.46 24.65
C GLN A 10 -20.88 -9.14 23.86
N ARG A 11 -21.75 -8.21 24.27
CA ARG A 11 -21.86 -6.89 23.64
C ARG A 11 -20.57 -6.09 23.75
N LEU A 12 -19.91 -6.13 24.91
CA LEU A 12 -18.62 -5.48 25.13
C LEU A 12 -17.56 -6.06 24.19
N VAL A 13 -17.41 -7.39 24.15
CA VAL A 13 -16.44 -8.08 23.29
C VAL A 13 -16.68 -7.74 21.82
N SER A 14 -17.93 -7.74 21.36
CA SER A 14 -18.27 -7.32 19.99
C SER A 14 -17.92 -5.85 19.74
N ALA A 15 -18.18 -4.95 20.68
CA ALA A 15 -17.84 -3.54 20.54
C ALA A 15 -16.33 -3.36 20.32
N TRP A 16 -15.48 -4.02 21.12
CA TRP A 16 -14.03 -3.99 20.92
C TRP A 16 -13.64 -4.60 19.58
N ARG A 17 -14.11 -5.81 19.24
CA ARG A 17 -13.75 -6.51 17.99
C ARG A 17 -13.99 -5.69 16.71
N TYR A 18 -15.00 -4.81 16.71
CA TYR A 18 -15.39 -4.04 15.52
C TYR A 18 -15.00 -2.56 15.56
N ASN A 19 -14.56 -2.02 16.70
CA ASN A 19 -14.30 -0.59 16.86
C ASN A 19 -12.90 -0.27 17.42
N SER A 20 -12.15 -1.27 17.89
CA SER A 20 -10.81 -1.05 18.43
C SER A 20 -9.76 -0.93 17.34
N PHE A 21 -8.67 -0.27 17.68
CA PHE A 21 -7.45 -0.15 16.90
C PHE A 21 -6.33 -0.93 17.59
N GLY A 22 -5.45 -1.57 16.81
CA GLY A 22 -4.27 -2.25 17.34
C GLY A 22 -3.30 -1.26 17.97
N HIS A 23 -2.90 -1.47 19.22
CA HIS A 23 -1.97 -0.61 19.92
C HIS A 23 -0.60 -0.63 19.23
N HIS A 24 0.15 0.47 19.33
CA HIS A 24 1.52 0.58 18.79
C HIS A 24 2.57 -0.28 19.54
N LYS A 25 2.16 -1.02 20.57
CA LYS A 25 2.96 -1.94 21.39
C LYS A 25 2.25 -3.30 21.30
N GLU A 26 3.02 -4.38 21.25
CA GLU A 26 2.50 -5.73 21.00
C GLU A 26 1.32 -6.10 21.92
N ASP A 27 0.33 -6.82 21.37
CA ASP A 27 -0.86 -7.38 22.02
C ASP A 27 -1.86 -6.41 22.69
N GLY A 28 -1.78 -5.09 22.42
CA GLY A 28 -2.75 -4.12 22.91
C GLY A 28 -3.87 -3.76 21.92
N LEU A 29 -5.02 -3.35 22.44
CA LEU A 29 -6.11 -2.72 21.68
C LEU A 29 -6.50 -1.39 22.33
N VAL A 30 -6.88 -0.40 21.54
CA VAL A 30 -7.37 0.90 22.03
C VAL A 30 -8.70 1.26 21.37
N LEU A 31 -9.60 1.88 22.13
CA LEU A 31 -10.93 2.25 21.67
C LEU A 31 -11.15 3.77 21.80
N TYR A 32 -11.61 4.41 20.73
CA TYR A 32 -11.86 5.85 20.69
C TYR A 32 -13.28 6.15 20.23
N ASN A 33 -14.11 6.70 21.11
CA ASN A 33 -15.53 6.94 20.85
C ASN A 33 -15.80 7.72 19.55
N ARG A 34 -15.14 8.88 19.36
CA ARG A 34 -15.37 9.71 18.16
C ARG A 34 -14.82 9.08 16.88
N ILE A 35 -13.75 8.31 16.97
CA ILE A 35 -13.12 7.70 15.79
C ILE A 35 -13.98 6.54 15.29
N SER A 36 -14.61 5.80 16.20
CA SER A 36 -15.57 4.73 15.85
C SER A 36 -16.82 5.24 15.11
N MET A 37 -17.03 6.56 15.01
CA MET A 37 -18.09 7.16 14.20
C MET A 37 -17.68 7.38 12.74
N CYS A 38 -16.39 7.30 12.41
CA CYS A 38 -15.92 7.49 11.03
C CYS A 38 -16.24 6.24 10.19
N ALA A 39 -16.95 6.43 9.09
CA ALA A 39 -17.24 5.35 8.16
C ALA A 39 -15.99 4.91 7.38
N HIS A 40 -16.07 3.71 6.81
CA HIS A 40 -15.03 3.19 5.94
C HIS A 40 -15.08 3.80 4.54
N SER A 41 -13.92 4.15 4.00
CA SER A 41 -13.70 4.32 2.56
C SER A 41 -12.34 3.72 2.15
N CYS A 42 -12.26 3.10 0.98
CA CYS A 42 -10.98 2.70 0.37
C CYS A 42 -10.23 3.91 -0.24
N ASP A 43 -10.91 5.05 -0.40
CA ASP A 43 -10.32 6.37 -0.66
C ASP A 43 -10.70 7.31 0.49
N PRO A 44 -10.11 7.14 1.69
CA PRO A 44 -10.55 7.87 2.86
C PRO A 44 -10.16 9.35 2.78
N THR A 45 -11.08 10.20 3.26
CA THR A 45 -10.88 11.65 3.37
C THR A 45 -9.89 12.02 4.47
N CYS A 46 -9.72 11.14 5.46
CA CYS A 46 -8.78 11.32 6.56
C CYS A 46 -7.72 10.22 6.61
N CYS A 47 -6.56 10.58 7.16
CA CYS A 47 -5.53 9.66 7.65
C CYS A 47 -5.38 9.82 9.16
N TRP A 48 -4.68 8.88 9.77
CA TRP A 48 -4.43 8.93 11.20
C TRP A 48 -3.06 8.40 11.57
N SER A 49 -2.57 8.82 12.73
CA SER A 49 -1.37 8.32 13.38
C SER A 49 -1.57 8.32 14.89
N TYR A 50 -0.76 7.54 15.60
CA TYR A 50 -0.65 7.67 17.05
C TYR A 50 0.19 8.91 17.41
N GLY A 51 -0.28 9.67 18.38
CA GLY A 51 0.49 10.70 19.08
C GLY A 51 0.95 10.22 20.44
N ASP A 52 1.37 11.16 21.28
CA ASP A 52 1.79 10.86 22.66
C ASP A 52 0.63 10.28 23.49
N GLU A 53 0.96 9.37 24.42
CA GLU A 53 -0.01 8.74 25.34
C GLU A 53 -1.22 8.09 24.63
N ASP A 54 -0.98 7.42 23.50
CA ASP A 54 -2.03 6.80 22.68
C ASP A 54 -3.08 7.80 22.17
N ALA A 55 -2.71 9.07 21.98
CA ALA A 55 -3.61 10.02 21.34
C ALA A 55 -3.88 9.61 19.88
N PHE A 56 -5.14 9.56 19.47
CA PHE A 56 -5.51 9.35 18.08
C PHE A 56 -5.48 10.68 17.32
N VAL A 57 -4.48 10.87 16.46
CA VAL A 57 -4.34 12.09 15.65
C VAL A 57 -4.99 11.87 14.29
N LEU A 58 -6.20 12.41 14.11
CA LEU A 58 -6.92 12.39 12.83
C LEU A 58 -6.57 13.64 12.01
N ARG A 59 -6.15 13.45 10.75
CA ARG A 59 -5.78 14.53 9.81
C ARG A 59 -6.53 14.37 8.50
N SER A 60 -6.87 15.49 7.85
CA SER A 60 -7.40 15.48 6.50
C SER A 60 -6.32 15.01 5.51
N ARG A 61 -6.61 13.96 4.73
CA ARG A 61 -5.72 13.44 3.68
C ARG A 61 -5.88 14.21 2.36
N MET A 62 -6.95 14.99 2.24
CA MET A 62 -7.29 15.81 1.08
C MET A 62 -7.95 17.12 1.53
N ALA A 63 -8.13 18.05 0.59
CA ALA A 63 -8.96 19.22 0.84
C ALA A 63 -10.41 18.79 1.13
N LEU A 64 -11.04 19.44 2.10
CA LEU A 64 -12.41 19.16 2.55
C LEU A 64 -13.18 20.47 2.68
N ASP A 65 -14.42 20.44 2.22
CA ASP A 65 -15.39 21.51 2.40
C ASP A 65 -16.27 21.26 3.63
N LYS A 66 -16.93 22.32 4.12
CA LYS A 66 -17.87 22.20 5.23
C LYS A 66 -19.04 21.30 4.82
N GLY A 67 -19.18 20.18 5.52
CA GLY A 67 -20.23 19.19 5.28
C GLY A 67 -19.72 17.90 4.64
N ASP A 68 -18.45 17.87 4.19
CA ASP A 68 -17.82 16.64 3.71
C ASP A 68 -17.74 15.59 4.83
N GLU A 69 -17.95 14.34 4.46
CA GLU A 69 -17.85 13.22 5.39
C GLU A 69 -16.39 12.90 5.73
N LEU A 70 -16.12 12.71 7.02
CA LEU A 70 -14.82 12.23 7.50
C LEU A 70 -14.82 10.70 7.52
N THR A 71 -13.98 10.11 6.66
CA THR A 71 -13.87 8.66 6.49
C THR A 71 -12.44 8.21 6.72
N ILE A 72 -12.27 6.98 7.22
CA ILE A 72 -10.97 6.32 7.43
C ILE A 72 -10.95 4.97 6.71
N SER A 73 -9.76 4.42 6.47
CA SER A 73 -9.68 3.01 6.05
C SER A 73 -9.75 2.10 7.28
N TYR A 74 -10.53 1.03 7.19
CA TYR A 74 -10.52 -0.07 8.16
C TYR A 74 -9.53 -1.16 7.74
N LEU A 75 -9.00 -1.04 6.52
CA LEU A 75 -7.96 -1.90 5.96
C LEU A 75 -6.59 -1.24 6.18
N GLN A 76 -5.55 -2.06 6.28
CA GLN A 76 -4.18 -1.61 6.25
C GLN A 76 -3.82 -1.04 4.87
N ASP A 77 -2.78 -0.20 4.79
CA ASP A 77 -2.39 0.48 3.55
C ASP A 77 -1.98 -0.54 2.45
N GLU A 78 -1.42 -1.69 2.82
CA GLU A 78 -1.05 -2.76 1.88
C GLU A 78 -2.28 -3.39 1.22
N ASP A 79 -3.38 -3.52 1.96
CA ASP A 79 -4.64 -4.06 1.45
C ASP A 79 -5.38 -3.04 0.57
N LEU A 80 -5.15 -1.73 0.76
CA LEU A 80 -5.67 -0.69 -0.13
C LEU A 80 -5.08 -0.78 -1.56
N LEU A 81 -3.96 -1.47 -1.73
CA LEU A 81 -3.27 -1.69 -3.01
C LEU A 81 -3.66 -3.01 -3.69
N LYS A 82 -4.49 -3.82 -3.05
CA LYS A 82 -5.09 -5.02 -3.65
C LYS A 82 -6.39 -4.69 -4.37
N SER A 83 -6.88 -5.64 -5.17
CA SER A 83 -8.12 -5.48 -5.95
C SER A 83 -9.35 -5.17 -5.11
N THR A 84 -10.38 -4.64 -5.77
CA THR A 84 -11.69 -4.31 -5.19
C THR A 84 -12.35 -5.52 -4.54
N ALA A 85 -12.27 -6.68 -5.19
CA ALA A 85 -12.79 -7.93 -4.64
C ALA A 85 -12.09 -8.31 -3.33
N VAL A 86 -10.75 -8.22 -3.28
CA VAL A 86 -9.97 -8.53 -2.06
C VAL A 86 -10.29 -7.53 -0.94
N ARG A 87 -10.38 -6.24 -1.24
CA ARG A 87 -10.77 -5.22 -0.25
C ARG A 87 -12.17 -5.48 0.31
N GLN A 88 -13.14 -5.76 -0.55
CA GLN A 88 -14.51 -6.08 -0.13
C GLN A 88 -14.59 -7.37 0.69
N GLN A 89 -13.81 -8.40 0.34
CA GLN A 89 -13.70 -9.63 1.10
C GLN A 89 -13.18 -9.36 2.53
N LYS A 90 -12.14 -8.56 2.68
CA LYS A 90 -11.58 -8.20 4.00
C LYS A 90 -12.55 -7.38 4.86
N LEU A 91 -13.44 -6.62 4.23
CA LEU A 91 -14.47 -5.82 4.91
C LEU A 91 -15.71 -6.62 5.32
N GLN A 92 -15.87 -7.87 4.87
CA GLN A 92 -17.02 -8.72 5.22
C GLN A 92 -17.20 -8.89 6.73
N ASN A 93 -16.12 -8.77 7.51
CA ASN A 93 -16.16 -8.79 8.96
C ASN A 93 -17.07 -7.69 9.55
N TRP A 94 -17.17 -6.53 8.90
CA TRP A 94 -18.04 -5.42 9.29
C TRP A 94 -19.45 -5.48 8.71
N LYS A 95 -19.81 -6.59 8.04
CA LYS A 95 -21.18 -6.87 7.54
C LYS A 95 -21.71 -5.84 6.53
N PHE A 96 -20.84 -5.30 5.68
CA PHE A 96 -21.23 -4.47 4.54
C PHE A 96 -20.37 -4.80 3.31
N THR A 97 -20.88 -4.44 2.13
CA THR A 97 -20.09 -4.43 0.89
C THR A 97 -19.70 -2.99 0.58
N CYS A 98 -18.41 -2.71 0.50
CA CYS A 98 -17.92 -1.35 0.28
C CYS A 98 -18.33 -0.82 -1.11
N MET A 99 -19.00 0.33 -1.12
CA MET A 99 -19.45 1.07 -2.33
C MET A 99 -18.82 2.46 -2.42
N CYS A 100 -17.67 2.68 -1.77
CA CYS A 100 -16.93 3.94 -1.87
C CYS A 100 -16.55 4.26 -3.34
N PRO A 101 -16.15 5.51 -3.68
CA PRO A 101 -15.84 5.89 -5.06
C PRO A 101 -14.87 4.95 -5.77
N ARG A 102 -13.84 4.43 -5.08
CA ARG A 102 -12.91 3.43 -5.63
C ARG A 102 -13.55 2.07 -5.90
N CYS A 103 -14.36 1.56 -4.97
CA CYS A 103 -15.03 0.25 -5.13
C CYS A 103 -16.21 0.30 -6.11
N SER A 104 -16.71 1.50 -6.41
CA SER A 104 -17.79 1.74 -7.39
C SER A 104 -17.28 1.98 -8.81
N LEU A 105 -15.95 1.96 -9.03
CA LEU A 105 -15.39 2.03 -10.37
C LEU A 105 -15.82 0.80 -11.18
N LYS A 106 -16.15 1.01 -12.46
CA LYS A 106 -16.54 -0.07 -13.37
C LYS A 106 -15.38 -0.99 -13.74
N VAL A 107 -14.15 -0.51 -13.56
CA VAL A 107 -12.91 -1.12 -13.99
C VAL A 107 -11.91 -1.03 -12.85
N ASP A 108 -11.23 -2.14 -12.55
CA ASP A 108 -10.20 -2.19 -11.53
C ASP A 108 -8.81 -2.05 -12.16
N PHE A 109 -8.25 -0.84 -12.11
CA PHE A 109 -6.94 -0.54 -12.70
C PHE A 109 -5.76 -1.20 -11.99
N GLY A 110 -5.99 -1.91 -10.88
CA GLY A 110 -4.97 -2.69 -10.19
C GLY A 110 -4.95 -4.16 -10.64
N ARG A 111 -5.78 -4.53 -11.61
CA ARG A 111 -5.89 -5.88 -12.19
C ARG A 111 -5.52 -5.90 -13.67
N GLY A 112 -4.46 -5.17 -14.05
CA GLY A 112 -4.06 -5.11 -15.45
C GLY A 112 -3.46 -6.43 -15.95
N ILE A 113 -3.94 -6.87 -17.11
CA ILE A 113 -3.50 -8.06 -17.82
C ILE A 113 -2.83 -7.64 -19.12
N ARG A 114 -1.67 -8.21 -19.43
CA ARG A 114 -0.96 -7.96 -20.68
C ARG A 114 -1.76 -8.51 -21.86
N CYS A 115 -1.95 -7.68 -22.88
CA CYS A 115 -2.68 -8.04 -24.08
C CYS A 115 -1.98 -9.20 -24.82
N GLN A 116 -2.66 -10.33 -24.97
CA GLN A 116 -2.09 -11.51 -25.65
C GLN A 116 -1.89 -11.33 -27.16
N ARG A 117 -2.56 -10.35 -27.77
CA ARG A 117 -2.42 -10.06 -29.21
C ARG A 117 -1.19 -9.21 -29.53
N CYS A 118 -1.04 -8.06 -28.87
CA CYS A 118 0.04 -7.12 -29.18
C CYS A 118 1.21 -7.15 -28.20
N ARG A 119 1.05 -7.80 -27.03
CA ARG A 119 2.04 -7.89 -25.94
C ARG A 119 2.53 -6.54 -25.37
N VAL A 120 1.97 -5.42 -25.83
CA VAL A 120 2.33 -4.05 -25.39
C VAL A 120 1.22 -3.42 -24.56
N GLY A 121 -0.04 -3.54 -25.00
CA GLY A 121 -1.17 -2.91 -24.30
C GLY A 121 -1.64 -3.69 -23.08
N ILE A 122 -2.45 -3.02 -22.25
CA ILE A 122 -3.03 -3.55 -21.01
C ILE A 122 -4.54 -3.68 -21.19
N LEU A 123 -5.10 -4.75 -20.65
CA LEU A 123 -6.52 -5.05 -20.55
C LEU A 123 -6.90 -5.04 -19.07
N TYR A 124 -8.03 -4.41 -18.74
CA TYR A 124 -8.53 -4.40 -17.36
C TYR A 124 -9.90 -5.09 -17.28
N PRO A 125 -10.12 -6.01 -16.32
CA PRO A 125 -11.40 -6.66 -16.16
C PRO A 125 -12.44 -5.65 -15.66
N GLN A 126 -13.66 -5.77 -16.18
CA GLN A 126 -14.81 -5.05 -15.64
C GLN A 126 -15.25 -5.65 -14.31
N ALA A 127 -15.97 -4.88 -13.49
CA ALA A 127 -16.44 -5.31 -12.17
C ALA A 127 -17.26 -6.61 -12.17
N SER A 128 -17.95 -6.93 -13.28
CA SER A 128 -18.69 -8.18 -13.45
C SER A 128 -17.81 -9.41 -13.72
N ASN A 129 -16.50 -9.21 -14.01
CA ASN A 129 -15.59 -10.25 -14.49
C ASN A 129 -16.09 -11.01 -15.73
N THR A 130 -16.95 -10.40 -16.55
CA THR A 130 -17.48 -11.02 -17.79
C THR A 130 -16.79 -10.52 -19.05
N SER A 131 -16.02 -9.44 -18.95
CA SER A 131 -15.43 -8.72 -20.08
C SER A 131 -14.26 -7.86 -19.62
N PHE A 132 -13.38 -7.53 -20.57
CA PHE A 132 -12.27 -6.60 -20.38
C PHE A 132 -12.54 -5.30 -21.14
N GLU A 133 -11.90 -4.20 -20.73
CA GLU A 133 -11.73 -3.05 -21.59
C GLU A 133 -10.97 -3.42 -22.88
N LEU A 134 -11.25 -2.72 -23.97
CA LEU A 134 -10.49 -2.87 -25.21
C LEU A 134 -9.02 -2.50 -24.99
N CYS A 135 -8.11 -3.24 -25.62
CA CYS A 135 -6.71 -2.90 -25.60
C CYS A 135 -6.50 -1.49 -26.18
N ARG A 136 -5.94 -0.57 -25.39
CA ARG A 136 -5.72 0.82 -25.83
C ARG A 136 -4.67 0.97 -26.95
N VAL A 137 -3.90 -0.08 -27.21
CA VAL A 137 -2.83 -0.08 -28.24
C VAL A 137 -3.33 -0.67 -29.56
N CYS A 138 -3.92 -1.87 -29.54
CA CYS A 138 -4.33 -2.57 -30.77
C CYS A 138 -5.85 -2.71 -30.96
N GLY A 139 -6.65 -2.22 -30.02
CA GLY A 139 -8.12 -2.25 -30.08
C GLY A 139 -8.76 -3.62 -29.89
N SER A 140 -7.99 -4.69 -29.63
CA SER A 140 -8.54 -6.03 -29.46
C SER A 140 -9.19 -6.23 -28.08
N SER A 141 -10.25 -7.05 -28.05
CA SER A 141 -10.75 -7.72 -26.86
C SER A 141 -10.40 -9.21 -26.92
N PRO A 142 -10.10 -9.88 -25.80
CA PRO A 142 -10.06 -11.34 -25.76
C PRO A 142 -11.44 -11.95 -26.07
N PRO A 143 -11.50 -13.13 -26.70
CA PRO A 143 -12.71 -13.94 -26.80
C PRO A 143 -13.15 -14.48 -25.42
N LEU A 144 -14.40 -14.96 -25.30
CA LEU A 144 -14.98 -15.39 -24.02
C LEU A 144 -14.21 -16.54 -23.34
N GLU A 145 -13.67 -17.48 -24.10
CA GLU A 145 -12.87 -18.59 -23.56
C GLU A 145 -11.57 -18.08 -22.94
N ASP A 146 -10.88 -17.15 -23.62
CA ASP A 146 -9.67 -16.51 -23.10
C ASP A 146 -9.96 -15.66 -21.86
N ILE A 147 -11.13 -15.02 -21.77
CA ILE A 147 -11.55 -14.27 -20.58
C ILE A 147 -11.61 -15.18 -19.36
N ALA A 148 -12.30 -16.32 -19.47
CA ALA A 148 -12.42 -17.28 -18.37
C ALA A 148 -11.06 -17.85 -17.98
N MET A 149 -10.22 -18.18 -18.97
CA MET A 149 -8.86 -18.68 -18.73
C MET A 149 -7.99 -17.66 -18.00
N LEU A 150 -7.97 -16.39 -18.44
CA LEU A 150 -7.17 -15.33 -17.81
C LEU A 150 -7.59 -15.05 -16.37
N LEU A 151 -8.90 -15.07 -16.09
CA LEU A 151 -9.43 -14.89 -14.75
C LEU A 151 -9.10 -16.08 -13.84
N HIS A 152 -9.18 -17.30 -14.37
CA HIS A 152 -8.79 -18.49 -13.62
C HIS A 152 -7.29 -18.48 -13.29
N MET A 153 -6.43 -18.11 -14.26
CA MET A 153 -5.01 -17.92 -14.01
C MET A 153 -4.74 -16.86 -12.94
N GLU A 154 -5.47 -15.74 -12.94
CA GLU A 154 -5.36 -14.76 -11.86
C GLU A 154 -5.63 -15.39 -10.50
N GLU A 155 -6.71 -16.16 -10.35
CA GLU A 155 -7.05 -16.86 -9.11
C GLU A 155 -5.95 -17.85 -8.66
N GLU A 156 -5.36 -18.61 -9.59
CA GLU A 156 -4.22 -19.49 -9.30
C GLU A 156 -3.00 -18.71 -8.81
N TYR A 157 -2.69 -17.56 -9.42
CA TYR A 157 -1.59 -16.70 -8.99
C TYR A 157 -1.85 -16.05 -7.63
N VAL A 158 -3.11 -15.72 -7.30
CA VAL A 158 -3.46 -15.25 -5.95
C VAL A 158 -3.10 -16.32 -4.91
N GLN A 159 -3.53 -17.56 -5.13
CA GLN A 159 -3.23 -18.67 -4.22
C GLN A 159 -1.72 -18.92 -4.15
N ARG A 160 -1.02 -18.86 -5.29
CA ARG A 160 0.41 -19.08 -5.38
C ARG A 160 1.20 -18.03 -4.60
N VAL A 161 0.80 -16.76 -4.68
CA VAL A 161 1.46 -15.66 -3.97
C VAL A 161 1.18 -15.70 -2.48
N ASP A 162 -0.04 -16.07 -2.08
CA ASP A 162 -0.37 -16.26 -0.66
C ASP A 162 0.43 -17.40 -0.01
N SER A 163 0.89 -18.38 -0.81
CA SER A 163 1.69 -19.52 -0.35
C SER A 163 3.20 -19.37 -0.57
N LEU A 164 3.70 -18.23 -1.06
CA LEU A 164 5.15 -18.00 -1.26
C LEU A 164 5.90 -17.97 0.07
N ASP A 165 7.03 -18.67 0.14
CA ASP A 165 8.01 -18.41 1.19
C ASP A 165 8.81 -17.15 0.85
N LYS A 166 8.59 -16.08 1.60
CA LYS A 166 9.27 -14.79 1.42
C LYS A 166 10.79 -14.87 1.56
N LYS A 167 11.32 -15.96 2.15
CA LYS A 167 12.77 -16.18 2.29
C LYS A 167 13.39 -16.85 1.07
N ASP A 168 12.59 -17.57 0.27
CA ASP A 168 13.05 -18.20 -0.96
C ASP A 168 12.94 -17.22 -2.14
N LEU A 169 13.92 -16.32 -2.23
CA LEU A 169 13.92 -15.28 -3.27
C LEU A 169 14.06 -15.85 -4.68
N GLU A 170 14.65 -17.04 -4.85
CA GLU A 170 14.82 -17.65 -6.16
C GLU A 170 13.48 -18.16 -6.69
N ASP A 171 12.69 -18.81 -5.85
CA ASP A 171 11.31 -19.20 -6.15
C ASP A 171 10.42 -17.97 -6.45
N VAL A 172 10.47 -16.94 -5.58
CA VAL A 172 9.72 -15.69 -5.81
C VAL A 172 10.10 -15.07 -7.15
N GLN A 173 11.38 -15.02 -7.50
CA GLN A 173 11.85 -14.47 -8.76
C GLN A 173 11.34 -15.28 -9.96
N GLN A 174 11.34 -16.61 -9.89
CA GLN A 174 10.82 -17.47 -10.97
C GLN A 174 9.32 -17.24 -11.19
N VAL A 175 8.52 -17.20 -10.12
CA VAL A 175 7.09 -16.91 -10.19
C VAL A 175 6.85 -15.51 -10.74
N TYR A 176 7.63 -14.52 -10.30
CA TYR A 176 7.54 -13.14 -10.80
C TYR A 176 7.81 -13.05 -12.30
N GLN A 177 8.85 -13.71 -12.81
CA GLN A 177 9.15 -13.70 -14.24
C GLN A 177 8.04 -14.34 -15.08
N ALA A 178 7.48 -15.46 -14.63
CA ALA A 178 6.32 -16.08 -15.29
C ALA A 178 5.06 -15.17 -15.22
N ALA A 179 4.86 -14.50 -14.09
CA ALA A 179 3.76 -13.56 -13.89
C ALA A 179 3.84 -12.35 -14.83
N LEU A 180 5.04 -11.87 -15.15
CA LEU A 180 5.22 -10.78 -16.09
C LEU A 180 4.64 -11.11 -17.46
N ASP A 181 4.66 -12.35 -17.93
CA ASP A 181 4.07 -12.71 -19.23
C ASP A 181 2.55 -12.56 -19.28
N ILE A 182 1.90 -12.44 -18.12
CA ILE A 182 0.45 -12.43 -17.97
C ILE A 182 -0.02 -11.06 -17.50
N PHE A 183 0.65 -10.48 -16.51
CA PHE A 183 0.19 -9.30 -15.80
C PHE A 183 1.00 -8.05 -16.15
N GLU A 184 0.34 -6.89 -16.06
CA GLU A 184 0.96 -5.57 -16.22
C GLU A 184 0.16 -4.58 -15.36
N ASN A 185 0.80 -3.77 -14.52
CA ASN A 185 0.10 -2.94 -13.53
C ASN A 185 -0.90 -3.75 -12.68
N HIS A 186 -0.42 -4.83 -12.07
CA HIS A 186 -1.24 -5.76 -11.29
C HIS A 186 -0.79 -5.84 -9.83
N TRP A 187 -1.74 -5.89 -8.89
CA TRP A 187 -1.43 -5.93 -7.45
C TRP A 187 -0.62 -7.17 -7.03
N ILE A 188 -0.79 -8.29 -7.74
CA ILE A 188 0.02 -9.52 -7.56
C ILE A 188 1.51 -9.24 -7.84
N LEU A 189 1.82 -8.50 -8.92
CA LEU A 189 3.19 -8.07 -9.21
C LEU A 189 3.71 -7.17 -8.10
N TYR A 190 2.90 -6.20 -7.65
CA TYR A 190 3.25 -5.31 -6.54
C TYR A 190 3.62 -6.06 -5.25
N VAL A 191 2.90 -7.15 -4.92
CA VAL A 191 3.21 -7.99 -3.76
C VAL A 191 4.57 -8.67 -3.93
N MET A 192 4.84 -9.26 -5.09
CA MET A 192 6.13 -9.91 -5.36
C MET A 192 7.29 -8.90 -5.46
N ASP A 193 7.08 -7.74 -6.08
CA ASP A 193 8.05 -6.64 -6.09
C ASP A 193 8.40 -6.19 -4.67
N THR A 194 7.44 -6.19 -3.74
CA THR A 194 7.68 -5.88 -2.33
C THR A 194 8.59 -6.93 -1.67
N ILE A 195 8.32 -8.22 -1.88
CA ILE A 195 9.15 -9.32 -1.36
C ILE A 195 10.57 -9.26 -1.94
N LEU A 196 10.70 -9.09 -3.26
CA LEU A 196 11.98 -9.03 -3.95
C LEU A 196 12.79 -7.79 -3.54
N TRP A 197 12.14 -6.64 -3.40
CA TRP A 197 12.79 -5.44 -2.86
C TRP A 197 13.34 -5.69 -1.45
N GLU A 198 12.56 -6.25 -0.53
CA GLU A 198 13.00 -6.57 0.84
C GLU A 198 14.21 -7.52 0.83
N GLY A 199 14.17 -8.54 -0.03
CA GLY A 199 15.24 -9.53 -0.18
C GLY A 199 16.53 -8.97 -0.79
N HIS A 200 16.42 -8.04 -1.73
CA HIS A 200 17.55 -7.48 -2.48
C HIS A 200 18.14 -6.21 -1.86
N ARG A 201 17.41 -5.45 -1.03
CA ARG A 201 17.84 -4.11 -0.55
C ARG A 201 19.23 -4.07 0.12
N GLN A 202 19.69 -5.18 0.70
CA GLN A 202 21.03 -5.31 1.30
C GLN A 202 22.03 -6.09 0.44
N LYS A 203 21.57 -6.88 -0.54
CA LYS A 203 22.40 -7.84 -1.31
C LYS A 203 22.67 -7.38 -2.74
N ASN A 204 21.65 -6.87 -3.42
CA ASN A 204 21.73 -6.36 -4.78
C ASN A 204 20.90 -5.07 -4.91
N VAL A 205 21.56 -3.94 -4.66
CA VAL A 205 20.88 -2.63 -4.61
C VAL A 205 20.28 -2.24 -5.97
N MET A 206 20.89 -2.66 -7.09
CA MET A 206 20.40 -2.32 -8.42
C MET A 206 19.05 -2.97 -8.71
N ASP A 207 18.91 -4.26 -8.42
CA ASP A 207 17.64 -4.98 -8.57
C ASP A 207 16.59 -4.45 -7.59
N ALA A 208 16.99 -4.18 -6.35
CA ALA A 208 16.10 -3.56 -5.36
C ALA A 208 15.56 -2.22 -5.85
N MET A 209 16.39 -1.36 -6.43
CA MET A 209 15.95 -0.08 -6.99
C MET A 209 14.93 -0.24 -8.12
N GLU A 210 15.07 -1.28 -8.96
CA GLU A 210 14.15 -1.55 -10.05
C GLU A 210 12.78 -2.02 -9.53
N HIS A 211 12.76 -2.97 -8.59
CA HIS A 211 11.51 -3.38 -7.92
C HIS A 211 10.85 -2.21 -7.17
N GLN A 212 11.65 -1.36 -6.51
CA GLN A 212 11.13 -0.19 -5.83
C GLN A 212 10.46 0.82 -6.77
N ARG A 213 11.04 1.04 -7.96
CA ARG A 213 10.41 1.89 -8.99
C ARG A 213 9.09 1.30 -9.45
N ARG A 214 9.02 0.00 -9.72
CA ARG A 214 7.77 -0.69 -10.09
C ARG A 214 6.70 -0.57 -9.01
N ARG A 215 7.08 -0.68 -7.73
CA ARG A 215 6.18 -0.43 -6.59
C ARG A 215 5.62 0.98 -6.60
N ILE A 216 6.47 1.99 -6.81
CA ILE A 216 6.07 3.40 -6.89
C ILE A 216 5.13 3.62 -8.08
N ASP A 217 5.51 3.13 -9.27
CA ASP A 217 4.74 3.29 -10.50
C ASP A 217 3.35 2.65 -10.38
N PHE A 218 3.27 1.42 -9.85
CA PHE A 218 2.00 0.76 -9.57
C PHE A 218 1.16 1.53 -8.56
N HIS A 219 1.75 1.95 -7.44
CA HIS A 219 1.02 2.67 -6.40
C HIS A 219 0.49 4.02 -6.91
N GLN A 220 1.29 4.78 -7.66
CA GLN A 220 0.85 6.04 -8.25
C GLN A 220 -0.22 5.83 -9.33
N HIS A 221 -0.12 4.75 -10.11
CA HIS A 221 -1.13 4.39 -11.11
C HIS A 221 -2.46 3.99 -10.45
N TYR A 222 -2.41 3.14 -9.43
CA TYR A 222 -3.60 2.52 -8.85
C TYR A 222 -4.25 3.34 -7.74
N TYR A 223 -3.44 4.02 -6.92
CA TYR A 223 -3.89 4.78 -5.76
C TYR A 223 -2.92 5.92 -5.43
N PHE A 224 -3.08 7.05 -6.12
CA PHE A 224 -2.17 8.20 -6.04
C PHE A 224 -2.28 9.05 -4.77
N ARG A 225 -3.14 8.71 -3.80
CA ARG A 225 -3.26 9.45 -2.54
C ARG A 225 -1.97 9.31 -1.72
N PRO A 226 -1.61 10.32 -0.91
CA PRO A 226 -0.57 10.15 0.10
C PRO A 226 -0.89 8.95 1.02
N THR A 227 0.06 8.01 1.10
CA THR A 227 0.08 6.88 2.03
C THR A 227 1.46 6.80 2.67
N PHE A 228 1.57 6.17 3.84
CA PHE A 228 2.89 5.99 4.46
C PHE A 228 3.78 5.11 3.58
N ILE A 229 3.20 4.06 2.99
CA ILE A 229 3.88 3.17 2.05
C ILE A 229 4.48 3.94 0.87
N LEU A 230 3.71 4.78 0.17
CA LEU A 230 4.23 5.51 -1.00
C LEU A 230 5.31 6.51 -0.60
N ALA A 231 5.15 7.19 0.54
CA ALA A 231 6.12 8.13 1.03
C ALA A 231 7.45 7.46 1.40
N TRP A 232 7.40 6.33 2.12
CA TRP A 232 8.58 5.52 2.42
C TRP A 232 9.18 4.93 1.15
N CYS A 233 8.36 4.51 0.18
CA CYS A 233 8.88 3.99 -1.07
C CYS A 233 9.79 5.01 -1.78
N HIS A 234 9.35 6.28 -1.83
CA HIS A 234 10.14 7.39 -2.35
C HIS A 234 11.39 7.65 -1.51
N GLU A 235 11.29 7.67 -0.18
CA GLU A 235 12.44 7.89 0.69
C GLU A 235 13.51 6.81 0.51
N GLU A 236 13.11 5.53 0.51
CA GLU A 236 14.00 4.37 0.32
C GLU A 236 14.65 4.38 -1.07
N LEU A 237 13.92 4.76 -2.12
CA LEU A 237 14.49 4.92 -3.45
C LEU A 237 15.54 6.05 -3.46
N GLY A 238 15.26 7.16 -2.77
CA GLY A 238 16.20 8.26 -2.57
C GLY A 238 17.47 7.82 -1.86
N ASP A 239 17.35 7.02 -0.80
CA ASP A 239 18.49 6.45 -0.07
C ASP A 239 19.36 5.55 -0.97
N CYS A 240 18.74 4.64 -1.73
CA CYS A 240 19.47 3.81 -2.68
C CYS A 240 20.14 4.64 -3.78
N MET A 241 19.46 5.63 -4.34
CA MET A 241 20.03 6.53 -5.36
C MET A 241 21.20 7.36 -4.82
N MET A 242 21.09 7.85 -3.59
CA MET A 242 22.16 8.62 -2.95
C MET A 242 23.40 7.78 -2.72
N ALA A 243 23.23 6.52 -2.30
CA ALA A 243 24.33 5.59 -2.08
C ALA A 243 25.02 5.16 -3.39
N GLN A 244 24.24 4.84 -4.44
CA GLN A 244 24.77 4.29 -5.69
C GLN A 244 25.17 5.36 -6.72
N PHE A 245 24.45 6.49 -6.73
CA PHE A 245 24.58 7.53 -7.76
C PHE A 245 24.60 8.94 -7.14
N PRO A 246 25.58 9.27 -6.26
CA PRO A 246 25.60 10.53 -5.51
C PRO A 246 25.67 11.79 -6.41
N THR A 247 26.11 11.63 -7.66
CA THR A 247 26.14 12.73 -8.65
C THR A 247 24.75 13.06 -9.22
N ARG A 248 23.75 12.18 -9.10
CA ARG A 248 22.38 12.38 -9.59
C ARG A 248 21.53 13.19 -8.61
N LYS A 249 22.08 14.29 -8.08
CA LYS A 249 21.47 15.13 -7.03
C LYS A 249 20.02 15.50 -7.31
N TRP A 250 19.69 15.89 -8.55
CA TRP A 250 18.33 16.29 -8.92
C TRP A 250 17.29 15.18 -8.70
N HIS A 251 17.60 13.93 -9.11
CA HIS A 251 16.69 12.80 -8.92
C HIS A 251 16.53 12.47 -7.43
N ILE A 252 17.64 12.47 -6.68
CA ILE A 252 17.63 12.19 -5.23
C ILE A 252 16.77 13.23 -4.49
N VAL A 253 16.96 14.52 -4.80
CA VAL A 253 16.18 15.64 -4.24
C VAL A 253 14.69 15.45 -4.52
N GLN A 254 14.33 15.04 -5.74
CA GLN A 254 12.93 14.82 -6.11
C GLN A 254 12.28 13.70 -5.29
N GLU A 255 12.98 12.60 -5.06
CA GLU A 255 12.45 11.49 -4.27
C GLU A 255 12.24 11.89 -2.79
N PHE A 256 13.23 12.51 -2.15
CA PHE A 256 13.07 12.99 -0.77
C PHE A 256 12.00 14.08 -0.63
N GLN A 257 11.86 14.96 -1.63
CA GLN A 257 10.82 15.98 -1.63
C GLN A 257 9.42 15.35 -1.69
N ARG A 258 9.20 14.32 -2.51
CA ARG A 258 7.91 13.60 -2.57
C ARG A 258 7.58 12.93 -1.24
N ALA A 259 8.55 12.24 -0.65
CA ALA A 259 8.39 11.62 0.67
C ALA A 259 8.01 12.65 1.74
N TYR A 260 8.74 13.77 1.81
CA TYR A 260 8.47 14.87 2.73
C TYR A 260 7.06 15.43 2.57
N GLN A 261 6.65 15.75 1.34
CA GLN A 261 5.34 16.34 1.06
C GLN A 261 4.19 15.42 1.48
N MET A 262 4.32 14.11 1.21
CA MET A 262 3.32 13.12 1.63
C MET A 262 3.27 12.99 3.16
N LEU A 263 4.42 12.86 3.83
CA LEU A 263 4.48 12.69 5.29
C LEU A 263 4.00 13.93 6.05
N ALA A 264 4.25 15.13 5.50
CA ALA A 264 3.72 16.37 6.05
C ALA A 264 2.19 16.39 6.09
N VAL A 265 1.52 15.82 5.08
CA VAL A 265 0.06 15.62 5.08
C VAL A 265 -0.34 14.54 6.09
N LEU A 266 0.36 13.40 6.07
CA LEU A 266 -0.05 12.20 6.81
C LEU A 266 0.11 12.32 8.33
N CYS A 267 1.21 12.91 8.80
CA CYS A 267 1.55 12.96 10.22
C CYS A 267 1.95 14.37 10.72
N GLY A 268 2.05 15.35 9.82
CA GLY A 268 2.38 16.75 10.13
C GLY A 268 3.86 17.07 9.92
N SER A 269 4.17 18.37 9.82
CA SER A 269 5.53 18.86 9.51
C SER A 269 6.56 18.63 10.62
N THR A 270 6.11 18.49 11.87
CA THR A 270 6.96 18.32 13.05
C THR A 270 7.17 16.86 13.45
N HIS A 271 6.51 15.92 12.76
CA HIS A 271 6.61 14.50 13.06
C HIS A 271 7.97 13.92 12.65
N GLN A 272 8.50 12.96 13.41
CA GLN A 272 9.81 12.36 13.14
C GLN A 272 9.90 11.75 11.74
N TYR A 273 8.84 11.07 11.28
CA TYR A 273 8.80 10.53 9.92
C TYR A 273 8.95 11.63 8.87
N THR A 274 8.32 12.79 9.04
CA THR A 274 8.47 13.93 8.12
C THR A 274 9.86 14.56 8.21
N ALA A 275 10.46 14.58 9.40
CA ALA A 275 11.80 15.13 9.61
C ALA A 275 12.89 14.32 8.89
N SER A 276 12.73 13.00 8.74
CA SER A 276 13.71 12.13 8.08
C SER A 276 14.02 12.54 6.62
N PRO A 277 13.06 12.54 5.68
CA PRO A 277 13.33 12.96 4.31
C PRO A 277 13.66 14.45 4.21
N TYR A 278 13.18 15.30 5.12
CA TYR A 278 13.57 16.71 5.17
C TYR A 278 15.08 16.88 5.45
N ASN A 279 15.60 16.16 6.44
CA ASN A 279 17.03 16.21 6.77
C ASN A 279 17.88 15.67 5.61
N LYS A 280 17.45 14.58 4.98
CA LYS A 280 18.12 14.00 3.80
C LYS A 280 18.11 14.99 2.61
N LEU A 281 16.98 15.65 2.36
CA LEU A 281 16.84 16.70 1.34
C LEU A 281 17.82 17.86 1.58
N TRP A 282 17.94 18.32 2.84
CA TRP A 282 18.86 19.39 3.22
C TRP A 282 20.32 18.99 3.01
N GLN A 283 20.68 17.75 3.38
CA GLN A 283 22.04 17.20 3.19
C GLN A 283 22.42 17.14 1.71
N VAL A 284 21.53 16.65 0.83
CA VAL A 284 21.82 16.53 -0.61
C VAL A 284 21.92 17.92 -1.27
N SER A 285 21.07 18.86 -0.85
CA SER A 285 21.01 20.21 -1.41
C SER A 285 22.21 21.06 -1.00
N ASN A 286 22.69 20.93 0.24
CA ASN A 286 23.75 21.76 0.81
C ASN A 286 25.12 21.06 0.91
N GLY A 287 25.19 19.76 0.66
CA GLY A 287 26.41 18.95 0.77
C GLY A 287 27.38 19.15 -0.40
N ASN A 288 28.50 19.83 -0.11
CA ASN A 288 29.80 19.50 -0.70
C ASN A 288 30.23 18.10 -0.20
N SER A 289 30.89 17.36 -1.08
CA SER A 289 31.39 16.01 -0.87
C SER A 289 32.29 15.84 0.36
N THR A 290 31.82 15.11 1.37
CA THR A 290 32.66 14.32 2.29
C THR A 290 31.87 13.11 2.80
N PRO A 291 32.40 11.88 2.71
CA PRO A 291 31.75 10.70 3.26
C PRO A 291 31.97 10.68 4.78
N ALA A 292 30.92 10.95 5.55
CA ALA A 292 30.95 10.71 6.99
C ALA A 292 30.71 9.21 7.25
N THR A 293 31.80 8.50 7.54
CA THR A 293 31.79 7.25 8.29
C THR A 293 31.23 7.49 9.70
N ASN A 294 30.06 6.94 10.02
CA ASN A 294 29.88 6.01 11.14
C ASN A 294 28.41 5.70 11.42
N ASN A 295 28.13 4.40 11.45
CA ASN A 295 27.33 3.68 12.44
C ASN A 295 26.15 4.42 13.08
N GLY A 296 24.99 4.16 12.48
CA GLY A 296 23.68 4.22 13.09
C GLY A 296 22.74 3.43 12.21
N THR A 297 22.78 2.10 12.30
CA THR A 297 21.64 1.29 11.90
C THR A 297 20.49 1.71 12.80
N ALA A 298 19.71 2.70 12.35
CA ALA A 298 18.34 2.79 12.77
C ALA A 298 17.72 1.50 12.26
N ASP A 299 17.43 0.59 13.17
CA ASP A 299 16.47 -0.49 12.92
C ASP A 299 15.20 0.20 12.43
N SER A 300 15.06 0.30 11.11
CA SER A 300 13.79 0.47 10.45
C SER A 300 13.06 -0.86 10.61
N ALA A 301 12.67 -1.18 11.84
CA ALA A 301 11.41 -1.84 12.04
C ALA A 301 10.40 -0.86 11.45
N ALA A 302 9.99 -1.11 10.21
CA ALA A 302 8.63 -0.76 9.82
C ALA A 302 7.76 -1.14 11.03
N PRO A 303 6.87 -0.27 11.53
CA PRO A 303 5.89 -0.77 12.48
C PRO A 303 5.29 -1.99 11.80
N GLU A 304 5.42 -3.17 12.42
CA GLU A 304 4.60 -4.31 12.02
C GLU A 304 3.20 -3.72 12.00
N ALA A 305 2.66 -3.52 10.80
CA ALA A 305 1.27 -3.17 10.60
C ALA A 305 0.53 -4.27 11.33
N GLY A 306 0.04 -3.91 12.52
CA GLY A 306 -0.22 -4.88 13.58
C GLY A 306 -0.94 -6.09 13.03
N LYS A 307 -0.52 -7.28 13.45
CA LYS A 307 -1.31 -8.50 13.30
C LYS A 307 -2.67 -8.25 13.96
N GLN A 308 -3.58 -7.63 13.22
CA GLN A 308 -4.98 -7.62 13.55
C GLN A 308 -5.46 -9.02 13.20
N ALA A 309 -5.87 -9.74 14.24
CA ALA A 309 -6.54 -11.01 14.08
C ALA A 309 -7.63 -10.87 13.02
N SER A 310 -7.44 -11.58 11.90
CA SER A 310 -8.45 -11.91 10.90
C SER A 310 -9.72 -12.40 11.59
#